data_AF-A0A1I3DA49-F1
#
_entry.id   AF-A0A1I3DA49-F1
#
_cell.length_a   1.000
_cell.length_b   1.000
_cell.length_c   1.000
_cell.angle_alpha   90.00
_cell.angle_beta   90.00
_cell.angle_gamma   90.00
#
_symmetry.space_group_name_H-M   'P 1'
#
loop_
_entity.id
_entity.type
_entity.pdbx_description
1 polymer ?
#
loop_
_entity_poly.entity_id
_entity_poly.type
_entity_poly.pdbx_seq_one_letter_code
_entity_poly.pdbx_strand_id
1 'polypeptide(L)'
;MGMGPSTKETTLHHFQEPMIQLLLKEKDICFTGVIVQGTPEVVSNKKFVADRTADWLHALGVEGAIVSIDSWGNSHIDFTSVLQAVNRKKIPQVGLSFMGNQADPVVEIPRSVTVIDLNKTSEGIESTILGQNTTTFEDARKAIKLLKNKMKKQRRDKQEKNHEEIKNSVNKEIEKAFLQHYYYGIKKIEKAEETRFDQETLWLNCSEFQREERKTTWVEGVRLTIVDPKRKNRKINTILDVMPIAYKEEGALGTGKTKIWEGVKLLLTASDSKGIQPANIGSSEGILSEKMITDRFGTPKETDWLLHLDVTIKAGCAQQREAIYEAHQIAEDLINPLRQLLKEQPLLKASKKEDLSHYYDPARPKVALVKIVSGLGCMYDTAVFPDQPGGCRGAKNMMSLMNMPIWMTPLIYLDGNVHNFS
;
A
#
# COMPACT_ATOMS: atom_id res chain seq x y z
N MET A 1 18.39 6.87 -6.25
CA MET A 1 17.03 7.21 -6.73
C MET A 1 16.08 7.25 -5.52
N GLY A 2 15.01 8.04 -5.53
CA GLY A 2 14.09 8.11 -4.40
C GLY A 2 12.63 8.23 -4.84
N MET A 3 11.72 7.69 -4.04
CA MET A 3 10.28 7.96 -4.17
C MET A 3 9.96 9.32 -3.54
N GLY A 4 9.14 10.08 -4.24
CA GLY A 4 8.61 11.33 -3.74
C GLY A 4 7.49 11.13 -2.73
N PRO A 5 7.42 11.90 -1.64
CA PRO A 5 6.34 11.75 -0.67
C PRO A 5 4.92 11.88 -1.25
N SER A 6 4.72 12.64 -2.33
CA SER A 6 3.40 12.82 -2.94
C SER A 6 2.89 11.62 -3.72
N THR A 7 3.78 10.78 -4.25
CA THR A 7 3.43 9.56 -4.99
C THR A 7 3.40 8.33 -4.10
N LYS A 8 4.06 8.41 -2.94
CA LYS A 8 4.18 7.36 -1.93
C LYS A 8 2.82 6.80 -1.52
N GLU A 9 2.70 5.49 -1.54
CA GLU A 9 1.56 4.75 -1.02
C GLU A 9 1.94 4.09 0.31
N THR A 10 1.41 4.58 1.43
CA THR A 10 1.70 4.05 2.77
C THR A 10 1.15 2.64 2.97
N THR A 11 1.51 1.98 4.07
CA THR A 11 0.85 0.74 4.50
C THR A 11 -0.67 0.90 4.57
N LEU A 12 -1.15 2.07 5.03
CA LEU A 12 -2.58 2.39 5.01
C LEU A 12 -3.16 2.45 3.58
N HIS A 13 -2.42 2.96 2.60
CA HIS A 13 -2.86 2.99 1.20
C HIS A 13 -3.08 1.57 0.69
N HIS A 14 -2.09 0.69 0.88
CA HIS A 14 -2.19 -0.70 0.44
C HIS A 14 -3.32 -1.45 1.16
N PHE A 15 -3.50 -1.20 2.46
CA PHE A 15 -4.63 -1.73 3.24
C PHE A 15 -5.99 -1.29 2.69
N GLN A 16 -6.04 -0.16 1.98
CA GLN A 16 -7.25 0.44 1.42
C GLN A 16 -7.21 0.56 -0.10
N GLU A 17 -6.40 -0.26 -0.79
CA GLU A 17 -6.07 -0.06 -2.22
C GLU A 17 -7.32 0.10 -3.12
N PRO A 18 -7.56 1.32 -3.67
CA PRO A 18 -8.81 1.62 -4.38
C PRO A 18 -9.01 0.80 -5.64
N MET A 19 -7.93 0.43 -6.34
CA MET A 19 -8.03 -0.37 -7.55
C MET A 19 -8.58 -1.76 -7.26
N ILE A 20 -8.09 -2.40 -6.20
CA ILE A 20 -8.51 -3.75 -5.78
C ILE A 20 -9.97 -3.71 -5.30
N GLN A 21 -10.34 -2.70 -4.51
CA GLN A 21 -11.70 -2.54 -4.03
C GLN A 21 -12.72 -2.41 -5.18
N LEU A 22 -12.36 -1.72 -6.27
CA LEU A 22 -13.24 -1.59 -7.43
C LEU A 22 -13.23 -2.86 -8.29
N LEU A 23 -12.07 -3.44 -8.57
CA LEU A 23 -11.96 -4.67 -9.37
C LEU A 23 -12.74 -5.84 -8.74
N LEU A 24 -12.77 -5.94 -7.39
CA LEU A 24 -13.58 -6.94 -6.68
C LEU A 24 -15.10 -6.75 -6.89
N LYS A 25 -15.56 -5.55 -7.24
CA LYS A 25 -16.98 -5.22 -7.46
C LYS A 25 -17.40 -5.41 -8.92
N GLU A 26 -16.45 -5.62 -9.84
CA GLU A 26 -16.74 -5.76 -11.26
C GLU A 26 -17.36 -7.13 -11.59
N LYS A 27 -18.52 -7.11 -12.25
CA LYS A 27 -19.31 -8.32 -12.55
C LYS A 27 -19.10 -8.88 -13.96
N ASP A 28 -18.46 -8.12 -14.84
CA ASP A 28 -18.24 -8.44 -16.25
C ASP A 28 -16.81 -8.92 -16.54
N ILE A 29 -15.94 -8.96 -15.53
CA ILE A 29 -14.58 -9.50 -15.59
C ILE A 29 -14.37 -10.51 -14.45
N CYS A 30 -13.38 -11.38 -14.61
CA CYS A 30 -12.86 -12.22 -13.55
C CYS A 30 -11.55 -11.60 -13.06
N PHE A 31 -11.57 -10.93 -11.90
CA PHE A 31 -10.35 -10.42 -11.28
C PHE A 31 -9.55 -11.58 -10.69
N THR A 32 -8.42 -11.94 -11.30
CA THR A 32 -7.66 -13.14 -10.94
C THR A 32 -6.76 -12.93 -9.74
N GLY A 33 -6.33 -11.71 -9.46
CA GLY A 33 -5.51 -11.36 -8.30
C GLY A 33 -4.52 -10.24 -8.58
N VAL A 34 -3.59 -10.08 -7.65
CA VAL A 34 -2.58 -9.03 -7.65
C VAL A 34 -1.20 -9.65 -7.77
N ILE A 35 -0.36 -9.09 -8.63
CA ILE A 35 1.07 -9.42 -8.71
C ILE A 35 1.83 -8.24 -8.15
N VAL A 36 2.52 -8.44 -7.03
CA VAL A 36 3.39 -7.43 -6.41
C VAL A 36 4.81 -7.65 -6.91
N GLN A 37 5.42 -6.65 -7.53
CA GLN A 37 6.78 -6.69 -8.05
C GLN A 37 7.61 -5.58 -7.39
N GLY A 38 8.81 -5.90 -6.91
CA GLY A 38 9.72 -4.89 -6.39
C GLY A 38 10.46 -4.15 -7.51
N THR A 39 10.97 -2.95 -7.23
CA THR A 39 11.89 -2.24 -8.12
C THR A 39 13.34 -2.54 -7.74
N PRO A 40 14.11 -3.35 -8.50
CA PRO A 40 15.54 -3.51 -8.25
C PRO A 40 16.34 -2.28 -8.69
N GLU A 41 17.47 -2.04 -8.01
CA GLU A 41 18.38 -0.94 -8.37
C GLU A 41 19.10 -1.22 -9.71
N VAL A 42 19.54 -2.46 -9.92
CA VAL A 42 20.31 -2.86 -11.09
C VAL A 42 19.43 -3.02 -12.33
N VAL A 43 19.76 -2.33 -13.42
CA VAL A 43 18.99 -2.28 -14.67
C VAL A 43 18.72 -3.66 -15.28
N SER A 44 19.70 -4.57 -15.31
CA SER A 44 19.50 -5.93 -15.84
C SER A 44 18.43 -6.70 -15.05
N ASN A 45 18.36 -6.47 -13.74
CA ASN A 45 17.35 -7.09 -12.88
C ASN A 45 15.96 -6.50 -13.15
N LYS A 46 15.83 -5.21 -13.49
CA LYS A 46 14.54 -4.59 -13.84
C LYS A 46 13.86 -5.33 -15.00
N LYS A 47 14.63 -5.61 -16.06
CA LYS A 47 14.14 -6.38 -17.21
C LYS A 47 13.82 -7.83 -16.82
N PHE A 48 14.68 -8.46 -16.04
CA PHE A 48 14.46 -9.84 -15.59
C PHE A 48 13.17 -9.99 -14.78
N VAL A 49 12.93 -9.15 -13.77
CA VAL A 49 11.70 -9.23 -12.95
C VAL A 49 10.46 -8.86 -13.76
N ALA A 50 10.57 -7.92 -14.70
CA ALA A 50 9.47 -7.57 -15.61
C ALA A 50 9.08 -8.74 -16.53
N ASP A 51 10.06 -9.48 -17.07
CA ASP A 51 9.79 -10.69 -17.85
C ASP A 51 9.10 -11.77 -16.99
N ARG A 52 9.51 -11.95 -15.74
CA ARG A 52 8.84 -12.87 -14.80
C ARG A 52 7.41 -12.44 -14.49
N THR A 53 7.13 -11.15 -14.38
CA THR A 53 5.78 -10.62 -14.19
C THR A 53 4.89 -10.93 -15.39
N ALA A 54 5.40 -10.72 -16.61
CA ALA A 54 4.68 -11.07 -17.83
C ALA A 54 4.47 -12.58 -17.98
N ASP A 55 5.41 -13.41 -17.52
CA ASP A 55 5.27 -14.86 -17.48
C ASP A 55 4.15 -15.28 -16.50
N TRP A 56 4.06 -14.66 -15.31
CA TRP A 56 2.95 -14.88 -14.37
C TRP A 56 1.58 -14.53 -14.98
N LEU A 57 1.47 -13.35 -15.59
CA LEU A 57 0.22 -12.92 -16.25
C LEU A 57 -0.20 -13.93 -17.33
N HIS A 58 0.77 -14.39 -18.13
CA HIS A 58 0.51 -15.39 -19.17
C HIS A 58 0.08 -16.75 -18.60
N ALA A 59 0.80 -17.25 -17.58
CA ALA A 59 0.49 -18.52 -16.92
C ALA A 59 -0.89 -18.53 -16.24
N LEU A 60 -1.32 -17.38 -15.70
CA LEU A 60 -2.65 -17.21 -15.11
C LEU A 60 -3.77 -17.05 -16.15
N GLY A 61 -3.42 -17.00 -17.45
CA GLY A 61 -4.36 -16.79 -18.54
C GLY A 61 -5.00 -15.41 -18.52
N VAL A 62 -4.26 -14.38 -18.07
CA VAL A 62 -4.78 -13.00 -17.99
C VAL A 62 -4.96 -12.43 -19.40
N GLU A 63 -6.14 -11.87 -19.63
CA GLU A 63 -6.55 -11.25 -20.89
C GLU A 63 -6.50 -9.72 -20.85
N GLY A 64 -6.33 -9.12 -19.67
CA GLY A 64 -6.13 -7.70 -19.49
C GLY A 64 -5.38 -7.37 -18.20
N ALA A 65 -4.42 -6.46 -18.25
CA ALA A 65 -3.62 -6.08 -17.10
C ALA A 65 -3.72 -4.58 -16.79
N ILE A 66 -3.86 -4.25 -15.51
CA ILE A 66 -3.60 -2.90 -15.01
C ILE A 66 -2.22 -2.92 -14.37
N VAL A 67 -1.34 -1.98 -14.73
CA VAL A 67 0.00 -1.86 -14.15
C VAL A 67 0.08 -0.53 -13.42
N SER A 68 0.40 -0.54 -12.13
CA SER A 68 0.50 0.66 -11.29
C SER A 68 1.84 0.71 -10.58
N ILE A 69 2.40 1.90 -10.43
CA ILE A 69 3.63 2.15 -9.65
C ILE A 69 3.47 3.41 -8.79
N ASP A 70 4.01 3.38 -7.57
CA ASP A 70 3.97 4.45 -6.56
C ASP A 70 5.29 5.27 -6.50
N SER A 71 6.01 5.34 -7.61
CA SER A 71 7.35 5.94 -7.71
C SER A 71 7.52 6.79 -8.98
N TRP A 72 8.62 7.55 -9.03
CA TRP A 72 9.04 8.36 -10.17
C TRP A 72 10.57 8.27 -10.38
N GLY A 73 11.08 8.73 -11.53
CA GLY A 73 12.52 8.74 -11.83
C GLY A 73 13.02 7.37 -12.34
N ASN A 74 14.06 6.76 -11.74
CA ASN A 74 14.61 5.46 -12.18
C ASN A 74 13.52 4.40 -12.23
N SER A 75 12.56 4.49 -11.32
CA SER A 75 11.49 3.51 -11.18
C SER A 75 10.54 3.54 -12.38
N HIS A 76 10.54 4.62 -13.18
CA HIS A 76 9.87 4.60 -14.48
C HIS A 76 10.51 3.59 -15.45
N ILE A 77 11.79 3.24 -15.27
CA ILE A 77 12.41 2.13 -16.03
C ILE A 77 11.75 0.80 -15.64
N ASP A 78 11.45 0.56 -14.37
CA ASP A 78 10.75 -0.65 -13.93
C ASP A 78 9.33 -0.70 -14.52
N PHE A 79 8.60 0.41 -14.40
CA PHE A 79 7.26 0.55 -14.96
C PHE A 79 7.23 0.29 -16.47
N THR A 80 8.09 0.97 -17.23
CA THR A 80 8.19 0.78 -18.68
C THR A 80 8.65 -0.61 -19.07
N SER A 81 9.57 -1.22 -18.30
CA SER A 81 10.03 -2.61 -18.54
C SER A 81 8.88 -3.60 -18.40
N VAL A 82 8.04 -3.46 -17.37
CA VAL A 82 6.83 -4.27 -17.19
C VAL A 82 5.87 -4.06 -18.35
N LEU A 83 5.56 -2.81 -18.70
CA LEU A 83 4.66 -2.51 -19.83
C LEU A 83 5.17 -3.14 -21.13
N GLN A 84 6.47 -3.06 -21.40
CA GLN A 84 7.07 -3.67 -22.59
C GLN A 84 6.97 -5.21 -22.55
N ALA A 85 7.24 -5.84 -21.40
CA ALA A 85 7.15 -7.30 -21.23
C ALA A 85 5.72 -7.81 -21.43
N VAL A 86 4.74 -7.14 -20.83
CA VAL A 86 3.30 -7.44 -21.00
C VAL A 86 2.87 -7.24 -22.46
N ASN A 87 3.36 -6.18 -23.12
CA ASN A 87 3.06 -5.93 -24.52
C ASN A 87 3.61 -7.03 -25.44
N ARG A 88 4.79 -7.60 -25.14
CA ARG A 88 5.34 -8.76 -25.88
C ARG A 88 4.44 -10.00 -25.76
N LYS A 89 3.73 -10.17 -24.65
CA LYS A 89 2.71 -11.24 -24.48
C LYS A 89 1.37 -10.91 -25.15
N LYS A 90 1.25 -9.76 -25.82
CA LYS A 90 0.03 -9.27 -26.49
C LYS A 90 -1.17 -9.13 -25.55
N ILE A 91 -0.93 -8.87 -24.27
CA ILE A 91 -1.99 -8.64 -23.27
C ILE A 91 -2.37 -7.14 -23.30
N PRO A 92 -3.64 -6.79 -23.57
CA PRO A 92 -4.16 -5.44 -23.40
C PRO A 92 -3.86 -4.88 -22.01
N GLN A 93 -3.38 -3.64 -21.95
CA GLN A 93 -2.99 -3.04 -20.68
C GLN A 93 -3.23 -1.54 -20.59
N VAL A 94 -3.37 -1.08 -19.34
CA VAL A 94 -3.41 0.32 -18.92
C VAL A 94 -2.41 0.53 -17.80
N GLY A 95 -1.58 1.56 -17.93
CA GLY A 95 -0.62 1.96 -16.90
C GLY A 95 -1.16 3.08 -16.02
N LEU A 96 -0.75 3.12 -14.76
CA LEU A 96 -0.94 4.24 -13.82
C LEU A 96 0.41 4.57 -13.20
N SER A 97 0.81 5.82 -13.33
CA SER A 97 2.05 6.34 -12.74
C SER A 97 1.94 7.86 -12.63
N PHE A 98 2.64 8.45 -11.67
CA PHE A 98 2.92 9.88 -11.70
C PHE A 98 3.90 10.17 -12.85
N MET A 99 3.42 10.87 -13.88
CA MET A 99 4.24 11.30 -15.01
C MET A 99 4.68 12.75 -14.81
N GLY A 100 3.72 13.64 -14.51
CA GLY A 100 4.00 15.06 -14.30
C GLY A 100 4.71 15.72 -15.51
N ASN A 101 5.31 16.87 -15.25
CA ASN A 101 6.11 17.64 -16.21
C ASN A 101 7.57 17.85 -15.73
N GLN A 102 7.94 17.25 -14.59
CA GLN A 102 9.22 17.49 -13.94
C GLN A 102 10.41 16.87 -14.69
N ALA A 103 10.19 15.73 -15.36
CA ALA A 103 11.17 15.14 -16.25
C ALA A 103 10.48 14.28 -17.30
N ASP A 104 11.09 14.21 -18.48
CA ASP A 104 10.66 13.27 -19.51
C ASP A 104 10.96 11.82 -19.07
N PRO A 105 10.13 10.85 -19.50
CA PRO A 105 10.42 9.43 -19.27
C PRO A 105 11.78 9.06 -19.87
N VAL A 106 12.65 8.48 -19.06
CA VAL A 106 13.99 8.01 -19.49
C VAL A 106 13.89 6.88 -20.53
N VAL A 107 12.74 6.20 -20.59
CA VAL A 107 12.49 5.05 -21.47
C VAL A 107 11.15 5.21 -22.17
N GLU A 108 11.10 4.86 -23.45
CA GLU A 108 9.88 4.92 -24.25
C GLU A 108 8.80 3.94 -23.74
N ILE A 109 7.62 4.48 -23.53
CA ILE A 109 6.39 3.71 -23.29
C ILE A 109 5.89 3.17 -24.64
N PRO A 110 5.49 1.89 -24.75
CA PRO A 110 4.97 1.36 -26.00
C PRO A 110 3.75 2.17 -26.48
N ARG A 111 3.72 2.55 -27.77
CA ARG A 111 2.63 3.35 -28.37
C ARG A 111 1.23 2.74 -28.23
N SER A 112 1.14 1.42 -28.03
CA SER A 112 -0.10 0.68 -27.78
C SER A 112 -0.66 0.85 -26.36
N VAL A 113 0.16 1.36 -25.44
CA VAL A 113 -0.17 1.48 -24.02
C VAL A 113 -0.76 2.85 -23.74
N THR A 114 -1.79 2.88 -22.90
CA THR A 114 -2.39 4.11 -22.40
C THR A 114 -1.97 4.23 -20.95
N VAL A 115 -1.36 5.35 -20.59
CA VAL A 115 -0.97 5.66 -19.21
C VAL A 115 -1.91 6.74 -18.69
N ILE A 116 -2.47 6.51 -17.51
CA ILE A 116 -3.16 7.53 -16.73
C ILE A 116 -2.10 8.19 -15.87
N ASP A 117 -1.92 9.49 -16.08
CA ASP A 117 -1.08 10.31 -15.21
C ASP A 117 -1.79 10.54 -13.87
N LEU A 118 -1.09 10.21 -12.78
CA LEU A 118 -1.56 10.41 -11.41
C LEU A 118 -1.27 11.82 -10.88
N ASN A 119 -0.55 12.67 -11.63
CA ASN A 119 -0.32 14.05 -11.24
C ASN A 119 -1.65 14.80 -11.02
N LYS A 120 -1.82 15.34 -9.81
CA LYS A 120 -2.96 16.17 -9.39
C LYS A 120 -2.59 17.64 -9.20
N THR A 121 -1.33 17.99 -9.45
CA THR A 121 -0.82 19.36 -9.29
C THR A 121 -0.80 20.10 -10.63
N SER A 122 -1.05 21.41 -10.60
CA SER A 122 -0.94 22.27 -11.78
C SER A 122 0.49 22.36 -12.29
N GLU A 123 1.45 22.32 -11.37
CA GLU A 123 2.87 22.47 -11.64
C GLU A 123 3.45 21.20 -12.29
N GLY A 124 2.83 20.04 -12.06
CA GLY A 124 3.31 18.77 -12.59
C GLY A 124 4.58 18.27 -11.91
N ILE A 125 4.79 18.64 -10.64
CA ILE A 125 5.99 18.28 -9.88
C ILE A 125 5.67 17.41 -8.68
N GLU A 126 6.67 16.64 -8.26
CA GLU A 126 6.68 15.93 -6.99
C GLU A 126 6.72 16.97 -5.86
N SER A 127 5.60 17.11 -5.14
CA SER A 127 5.38 18.23 -4.23
C SER A 127 5.92 18.02 -2.82
N THR A 128 6.39 16.81 -2.49
CA THR A 128 6.70 16.37 -1.13
C THR A 128 5.52 16.33 -0.15
N ILE A 129 4.28 16.44 -0.64
CA ILE A 129 3.06 16.41 0.18
C ILE A 129 2.41 15.03 0.12
N LEU A 130 2.46 14.29 1.22
CA LEU A 130 1.90 12.93 1.31
C LEU A 130 0.42 12.90 0.94
N GLY A 131 0.06 11.93 0.08
CA GLY A 131 -1.32 11.68 -0.34
C GLY A 131 -1.77 12.47 -1.58
N GLN A 132 -0.99 13.43 -2.08
CA GLN A 132 -1.43 14.32 -3.16
C GLN A 132 -1.54 13.65 -4.53
N ASN A 133 -0.56 12.83 -4.92
CA ASN A 133 -0.47 12.20 -6.24
C ASN A 133 -0.63 10.67 -6.15
N THR A 134 -1.44 10.22 -5.18
CA THR A 134 -1.75 8.79 -4.98
C THR A 134 -3.00 8.37 -5.73
N THR A 135 -3.13 7.09 -6.02
CA THR A 135 -4.28 6.53 -6.76
C THR A 135 -5.60 6.87 -6.08
N THR A 136 -6.57 7.37 -6.85
CA THR A 136 -7.95 7.62 -6.38
C THR A 136 -8.95 6.63 -6.96
N PHE A 137 -10.17 6.60 -6.44
CA PHE A 137 -11.26 5.84 -7.07
C PHE A 137 -11.56 6.33 -8.50
N GLU A 138 -11.36 7.61 -8.81
CA GLU A 138 -11.60 8.15 -10.15
C GLU A 138 -10.57 7.61 -11.15
N ASP A 139 -9.29 7.60 -10.75
CA ASP A 139 -8.20 7.02 -11.55
C ASP A 139 -8.45 5.53 -11.80
N ALA A 140 -8.84 4.79 -10.75
CA ALA A 140 -9.15 3.37 -10.84
C ALA A 140 -10.34 3.08 -11.76
N ARG A 141 -11.46 3.81 -11.63
CA ARG A 141 -12.61 3.68 -12.55
C ARG A 141 -12.21 3.95 -14.00
N LYS A 142 -11.42 4.99 -14.23
CA LYS A 142 -10.91 5.35 -15.57
C LYS A 142 -10.04 4.23 -16.13
N ALA A 143 -9.14 3.67 -15.33
CA ALA A 143 -8.27 2.56 -15.73
C ALA A 143 -9.06 1.32 -16.13
N ILE A 144 -10.00 0.90 -15.29
CA ILE A 144 -10.86 -0.27 -15.53
C ILE A 144 -11.66 -0.08 -16.83
N LYS A 145 -12.28 1.09 -17.02
CA LYS A 145 -13.05 1.39 -18.24
C LYS A 145 -12.19 1.36 -19.51
N LEU A 146 -10.99 1.97 -19.46
CA LEU A 146 -10.05 1.95 -20.58
C LEU A 146 -9.58 0.53 -20.90
N LEU A 147 -9.29 -0.28 -19.88
CA LEU A 147 -8.86 -1.66 -20.06
C LEU A 147 -9.96 -2.49 -20.74
N LYS A 148 -11.20 -2.42 -20.24
CA LYS A 148 -12.35 -3.12 -20.84
C LYS A 148 -12.53 -2.76 -22.31
N ASN A 149 -12.42 -1.47 -22.66
CA ASN A 149 -12.49 -1.02 -24.05
C ASN A 149 -11.38 -1.62 -24.93
N LYS A 150 -10.15 -1.67 -24.41
CA LYS A 150 -9.02 -2.29 -25.13
C LYS A 150 -9.21 -3.79 -25.34
N MET A 151 -9.67 -4.50 -24.31
CA MET A 151 -9.97 -5.93 -24.40
C MET A 151 -11.07 -6.20 -25.44
N LYS A 152 -12.16 -5.43 -25.40
CA LYS A 152 -13.25 -5.53 -26.39
C LYS A 152 -12.77 -5.27 -27.81
N LYS A 153 -11.93 -4.25 -28.02
CA LYS A 153 -11.33 -3.97 -29.34
C LYS A 153 -10.48 -5.13 -29.82
N GLN A 154 -9.58 -5.65 -28.97
CA GLN A 154 -8.69 -6.75 -29.36
C GLN A 154 -9.47 -8.01 -29.75
N ARG A 155 -10.54 -8.36 -29.01
CA ARG A 155 -11.40 -9.51 -29.35
C ARG A 155 -12.09 -9.35 -30.69
N ARG A 156 -12.64 -8.16 -30.96
CA ARG A 156 -13.24 -7.83 -32.26
C ARG A 156 -12.24 -7.98 -33.40
N ASP A 157 -11.02 -7.49 -33.21
CA ASP A 157 -9.96 -7.55 -34.22
C ASP A 157 -9.51 -9.02 -34.49
N LYS A 158 -9.64 -9.91 -33.50
CA LYS A 158 -9.39 -11.35 -33.61
C LYS A 158 -10.60 -12.19 -34.09
N GLN A 159 -11.75 -11.56 -34.36
CA GLN A 159 -13.01 -12.24 -34.69
C GLN A 159 -13.44 -13.29 -33.64
N GLU A 160 -13.09 -13.08 -32.37
CA GLU A 160 -13.50 -13.96 -31.27
C GLU A 160 -14.99 -13.71 -30.93
N LYS A 161 -15.77 -14.78 -30.72
CA LYS A 161 -17.18 -14.69 -30.31
C LYS A 161 -17.32 -13.98 -28.96
N ASN A 162 -18.42 -13.26 -28.75
CA ASN A 162 -18.67 -12.57 -27.49
C ASN A 162 -18.80 -13.59 -26.34
N HIS A 163 -18.21 -13.30 -25.17
CA HIS A 163 -18.36 -14.12 -23.97
C HIS A 163 -19.83 -14.34 -23.56
N GLU A 164 -20.72 -13.43 -23.95
CA GLU A 164 -22.17 -13.58 -23.75
C GLU A 164 -22.75 -14.78 -24.50
N GLU A 165 -22.17 -15.20 -25.63
CA GLU A 165 -22.60 -16.38 -26.40
C GLU A 165 -22.08 -17.70 -25.79
N ILE A 166 -21.07 -17.64 -24.93
CA ILE A 166 -20.47 -18.81 -24.23
C ILE A 166 -21.24 -19.13 -22.93
N LYS A 167 -22.20 -18.29 -22.51
CA LYS A 167 -22.95 -18.42 -21.23
C LYS A 167 -23.88 -19.63 -21.09
N ASN A 168 -23.94 -20.54 -22.07
CA ASN A 168 -24.84 -21.71 -22.06
C ASN A 168 -24.25 -23.00 -21.46
N SER A 169 -23.16 -22.92 -20.69
CA SER A 169 -22.75 -24.02 -19.80
C SER A 169 -22.70 -23.51 -18.37
N VAL A 170 -23.40 -24.20 -17.46
CA VAL A 170 -23.51 -23.90 -16.03
C VAL A 170 -22.11 -23.88 -15.38
N ASN A 171 -21.44 -22.73 -15.41
CA ASN A 171 -20.24 -22.47 -14.63
C ASN A 171 -20.64 -21.54 -13.49
N LYS A 172 -20.75 -22.11 -12.29
CA LYS A 172 -21.04 -21.38 -11.05
C LYS A 172 -19.80 -20.58 -10.66
N GLU A 173 -19.97 -19.31 -10.28
CA GLU A 173 -18.90 -18.52 -9.65
C GLU A 173 -18.29 -19.34 -8.49
N ILE A 174 -16.96 -19.41 -8.46
CA ILE A 174 -16.23 -20.14 -7.43
C ILE A 174 -15.72 -19.13 -6.42
N GLU A 175 -16.19 -19.20 -5.18
CA GLU A 175 -15.59 -18.42 -4.09
C GLU A 175 -14.18 -18.95 -3.81
N LYS A 176 -13.18 -18.09 -3.97
CA LYS A 176 -11.76 -18.42 -3.75
C LYS A 176 -11.29 -18.05 -2.36
N ALA A 177 -11.84 -16.98 -1.79
CA ALA A 177 -11.52 -16.52 -0.45
C ALA A 177 -12.68 -15.71 0.12
N PHE A 178 -12.82 -15.75 1.43
CA PHE A 178 -13.78 -14.97 2.21
C PHE A 178 -13.10 -14.41 3.45
N LEU A 179 -13.28 -13.11 3.67
CA LEU A 179 -12.66 -12.34 4.75
C LEU A 179 -13.70 -11.43 5.40
N GLN A 180 -13.66 -11.35 6.73
CA GLN A 180 -14.52 -10.45 7.49
C GLN A 180 -13.68 -9.43 8.24
N HIS A 181 -13.98 -8.16 8.05
CA HIS A 181 -13.41 -7.06 8.81
C HIS A 181 -14.40 -6.58 9.86
N TYR A 182 -13.95 -6.47 11.11
CA TYR A 182 -14.71 -5.97 12.24
C TYR A 182 -14.05 -4.69 12.74
N TYR A 183 -14.76 -3.58 12.70
CA TYR A 183 -14.24 -2.27 13.08
C TYR A 183 -14.69 -1.89 14.49
N TYR A 184 -13.79 -1.30 15.25
CA TYR A 184 -14.04 -0.77 16.58
C TYR A 184 -13.70 0.72 16.58
N GLY A 185 -14.71 1.56 16.79
CA GLY A 185 -14.59 3.01 16.69
C GLY A 185 -13.97 3.64 17.93
N ILE A 186 -12.95 4.48 17.73
CA ILE A 186 -12.38 5.38 18.73
C ILE A 186 -12.79 6.80 18.37
N LYS A 187 -13.49 7.47 19.29
CA LYS A 187 -13.85 8.90 19.16
C LYS A 187 -12.93 9.81 19.96
N LYS A 188 -12.30 9.28 21.01
CA LYS A 188 -11.45 10.05 21.92
C LYS A 188 -10.25 9.23 22.38
N ILE A 189 -9.10 9.87 22.51
CA ILE A 189 -7.92 9.29 23.16
C ILE A 189 -7.53 10.14 24.36
N GLU A 190 -7.40 9.52 25.53
CA GLU A 190 -6.97 10.17 26.76
C GLU A 190 -5.74 9.49 27.35
N LYS A 191 -4.92 10.27 28.04
CA LYS A 191 -3.77 9.71 28.78
C LYS A 191 -4.27 9.07 30.08
N ALA A 192 -3.74 7.91 30.42
CA ALA A 192 -4.04 7.20 31.66
C ALA A 192 -2.80 6.49 32.21
N GLU A 193 -2.94 5.87 33.37
CA GLU A 193 -1.94 4.96 33.95
C GLU A 193 -2.02 3.55 33.34
N GLU A 194 -3.14 3.19 32.72
CA GLU A 194 -3.35 1.88 32.10
C GLU A 194 -3.92 2.02 30.69
N THR A 195 -3.46 1.16 29.78
CA THR A 195 -3.97 1.10 28.41
C THR A 195 -5.25 0.27 28.36
N ARG A 196 -6.40 0.90 28.04
CA ARG A 196 -7.71 0.23 27.97
C ARG A 196 -8.67 0.92 27.00
N PHE A 197 -9.70 0.20 26.58
CA PHE A 197 -10.76 0.72 25.70
C PHE A 197 -12.14 0.49 26.31
N ASP A 198 -12.91 1.57 26.47
CA ASP A 198 -14.30 1.52 26.90
C ASP A 198 -15.08 2.72 26.32
N GLN A 199 -16.37 2.54 26.01
CA GLN A 199 -17.26 3.59 25.50
C GLN A 199 -16.65 4.46 24.38
N GLU A 200 -16.04 3.82 23.36
CA GLU A 200 -15.39 4.51 22.23
C GLU A 200 -14.21 5.44 22.62
N THR A 201 -13.71 5.32 23.85
CA THR A 201 -12.57 6.07 24.37
C THR A 201 -11.39 5.13 24.59
N LEU A 202 -10.26 5.46 23.96
CA LEU A 202 -8.98 4.78 24.19
C LEU A 202 -8.21 5.54 25.28
N TRP A 203 -8.07 4.90 26.44
CA TRP A 203 -7.19 5.37 27.50
C TRP A 203 -5.82 4.76 27.26
N LEU A 204 -4.78 5.60 27.15
CA LEU A 204 -3.45 5.17 26.73
C LEU A 204 -2.41 5.47 27.80
N ASN A 205 -1.71 4.44 28.26
CA ASN A 205 -0.55 4.61 29.11
C ASN A 205 0.66 5.08 28.30
N CYS A 206 0.84 6.39 28.16
CA CYS A 206 1.96 6.97 27.40
C CYS A 206 3.34 6.58 27.99
N SER A 207 3.43 6.26 29.27
CA SER A 207 4.70 5.92 29.93
C SER A 207 5.23 4.53 29.53
N GLU A 208 4.35 3.58 29.20
CA GLU A 208 4.72 2.29 28.60
C GLU A 208 5.45 2.46 27.25
N PHE A 209 5.25 3.60 26.60
CA PHE A 209 5.76 3.89 25.27
C PHE A 209 7.02 4.78 25.26
N GLN A 210 7.44 5.32 26.40
CA GLN A 210 8.60 6.24 26.53
C GLN A 210 9.68 5.66 27.46
N ARG A 211 10.20 4.48 27.15
CA ARG A 211 11.23 3.80 27.96
C ARG A 211 12.64 4.00 27.38
N GLU A 212 13.63 4.25 28.25
CA GLU A 212 15.06 4.32 27.87
C GLU A 212 15.57 3.05 27.18
N GLU A 213 14.92 1.91 27.48
CA GLU A 213 15.16 0.58 26.90
C GLU A 213 14.95 0.52 25.37
N ARG A 214 14.35 1.55 24.76
CA ARG A 214 14.23 1.67 23.30
C ARG A 214 15.45 2.28 22.61
N LYS A 215 16.52 2.58 23.38
CA LYS A 215 17.86 2.78 22.82
C LYS A 215 18.41 1.43 22.39
N THR A 216 18.58 1.28 21.09
CA THR A 216 18.96 0.02 20.45
C THR A 216 20.25 0.19 19.65
N THR A 217 20.53 -0.73 18.73
CA THR A 217 21.72 -0.69 17.89
C THR A 217 21.73 0.55 16.99
N TRP A 218 20.57 0.97 16.48
CA TRP A 218 20.46 2.06 15.51
C TRP A 218 19.61 3.24 15.97
N VAL A 219 18.78 3.07 16.99
CA VAL A 219 17.89 4.11 17.54
C VAL A 219 18.40 4.57 18.90
N GLU A 220 18.40 5.88 19.15
CA GLU A 220 18.81 6.47 20.44
C GLU A 220 17.69 7.21 21.17
N GLY A 221 16.53 7.37 20.53
CA GLY A 221 15.36 8.01 21.13
C GLY A 221 14.07 7.73 20.39
N VAL A 222 12.96 7.72 21.13
CA VAL A 222 11.62 7.53 20.59
C VAL A 222 10.68 8.46 21.36
N ARG A 223 9.82 9.19 20.64
CA ARG A 223 8.81 10.07 21.24
C ARG A 223 7.43 9.77 20.68
N LEU A 224 6.57 9.19 21.52
CA LEU A 224 5.15 9.06 21.22
C LEU A 224 4.38 10.32 21.62
N THR A 225 3.58 10.86 20.70
CA THR A 225 2.63 11.94 20.96
C THR A 225 1.25 11.59 20.45
N ILE A 226 0.22 11.80 21.25
CA ILE A 226 -1.18 11.76 20.81
C ILE A 226 -1.50 13.08 20.10
N VAL A 227 -1.89 13.03 18.84
CA VAL A 227 -2.27 14.20 18.04
C VAL A 227 -3.79 14.22 17.88
N ASP A 228 -4.39 15.27 18.44
CA ASP A 228 -5.81 15.56 18.26
C ASP A 228 -6.08 15.91 16.78
N PRO A 229 -7.14 15.34 16.17
CA PRO A 229 -7.57 15.66 14.81
C PRO A 229 -7.64 17.17 14.51
N LYS A 230 -8.00 17.99 15.51
CA LYS A 230 -8.14 19.44 15.43
C LYS A 230 -6.81 20.21 15.57
N ARG A 231 -5.70 19.55 15.91
CA ARG A 231 -4.41 20.18 16.23
C ARG A 231 -3.24 19.56 15.44
N LYS A 232 -3.36 19.55 14.11
CA LYS A 232 -2.35 19.01 13.18
C LYS A 232 -1.24 19.99 12.79
N ASN A 233 -1.28 21.24 13.24
CA ASN A 233 -0.23 22.22 12.95
C ASN A 233 1.00 22.01 13.87
N ARG A 234 1.90 21.11 13.49
CA ARG A 234 3.11 20.79 14.24
C ARG A 234 4.27 20.41 13.32
N LYS A 235 5.49 20.66 13.79
CA LYS A 235 6.70 20.21 13.09
C LYS A 235 6.85 18.69 13.21
N ILE A 236 7.12 18.05 12.09
CA ILE A 236 7.41 16.63 11.97
C ILE A 236 8.72 16.43 11.20
N ASN A 237 9.36 15.29 11.45
CA ASN A 237 10.39 14.78 10.57
C ASN A 237 9.76 14.04 9.37
N THR A 238 10.60 13.52 8.49
CA THR A 238 10.17 12.71 7.33
C THR A 238 9.20 11.62 7.78
N ILE A 239 8.04 11.58 7.15
CA ILE A 239 7.05 10.53 7.32
C ILE A 239 7.59 9.26 6.68
N LEU A 240 7.90 8.26 7.50
CA LEU A 240 8.26 6.92 7.05
C LEU A 240 7.01 6.10 6.72
N ASP A 241 5.92 6.24 7.47
CA ASP A 241 4.68 5.51 7.14
C ASP A 241 3.46 6.07 7.87
N VAL A 242 2.28 5.71 7.35
CA VAL A 242 1.01 5.80 8.05
C VAL A 242 0.40 4.41 8.06
N MET A 243 0.14 3.86 9.25
CA MET A 243 -0.24 2.46 9.40
C MET A 243 -1.66 2.32 9.97
N PRO A 244 -2.44 1.33 9.49
CA PRO A 244 -3.62 0.87 10.20
C PRO A 244 -3.21 0.15 11.50
N ILE A 245 -4.14 0.05 12.44
CA ILE A 245 -3.94 -0.78 13.65
C ILE A 245 -4.99 -1.88 13.61
N ALA A 246 -4.54 -3.09 13.27
CA ALA A 246 -5.39 -4.23 13.05
C ALA A 246 -4.79 -5.51 13.64
N TYR A 247 -5.66 -6.45 13.99
CA TYR A 247 -5.33 -7.73 14.60
C TYR A 247 -5.99 -8.87 13.84
N LYS A 248 -5.21 -9.89 13.50
CA LYS A 248 -5.71 -11.10 12.86
C LYS A 248 -6.29 -12.04 13.92
N GLU A 249 -7.61 -12.16 13.94
CA GLU A 249 -8.32 -12.98 14.92
C GLU A 249 -8.35 -14.46 14.51
N GLU A 250 -8.66 -14.72 13.24
CA GLU A 250 -8.90 -16.07 12.75
C GLU A 250 -8.45 -16.20 11.29
N GLY A 251 -7.80 -17.32 10.96
CA GLY A 251 -7.35 -17.63 9.60
C GLY A 251 -6.02 -16.97 9.21
N ALA A 252 -5.52 -17.30 8.02
CA ALA A 252 -4.38 -16.63 7.42
C ALA A 252 -4.80 -15.28 6.81
N LEU A 253 -3.84 -14.38 6.53
CA LEU A 253 -4.14 -13.13 5.83
C LEU A 253 -4.99 -13.41 4.57
N GLY A 254 -6.05 -12.63 4.40
CA GLY A 254 -7.00 -12.77 3.29
C GLY A 254 -8.12 -13.79 3.50
N THR A 255 -8.18 -14.48 4.64
CA THR A 255 -9.25 -15.42 4.99
C THR A 255 -9.70 -15.27 6.44
N GLY A 256 -10.92 -15.66 6.81
CA GLY A 256 -11.35 -15.64 8.21
C GLY A 256 -11.70 -14.23 8.70
N LYS A 257 -11.15 -13.80 9.85
CA LYS A 257 -11.58 -12.57 10.55
C LYS A 257 -10.41 -11.68 10.95
N THR A 258 -10.57 -10.38 10.71
CA THR A 258 -9.62 -9.33 11.11
C THR A 258 -10.36 -8.23 11.88
N LYS A 259 -9.82 -7.83 13.02
CA LYS A 259 -10.34 -6.74 13.86
C LYS A 259 -9.51 -5.47 13.62
N ILE A 260 -10.14 -4.31 13.56
CA ILE A 260 -9.50 -3.06 13.11
C ILE A 260 -9.94 -1.91 14.00
N TRP A 261 -9.00 -1.08 14.47
CA TRP A 261 -9.33 0.20 15.08
C TRP A 261 -9.69 1.24 14.01
N GLU A 262 -10.87 1.84 14.14
CA GLU A 262 -11.30 3.00 13.37
C GLU A 262 -11.18 4.28 14.22
N GLY A 263 -10.90 5.44 13.60
CA GLY A 263 -10.74 6.71 14.31
C GLY A 263 -9.34 7.00 14.85
N VAL A 264 -8.39 6.07 14.68
CA VAL A 264 -6.97 6.25 15.05
C VAL A 264 -6.04 5.64 14.00
N LYS A 265 -4.88 6.25 13.76
CA LYS A 265 -3.79 5.73 12.91
C LYS A 265 -2.43 5.94 13.59
N LEU A 266 -1.46 5.11 13.25
CA LEU A 266 -0.06 5.35 13.62
C LEU A 266 0.59 6.21 12.53
N LEU A 267 1.24 7.30 12.93
CA LEU A 267 2.10 8.12 12.08
C LEU A 267 3.54 7.90 12.52
N LEU A 268 4.36 7.30 11.68
CA LEU A 268 5.79 7.07 11.94
C LEU A 268 6.62 8.13 11.23
N THR A 269 7.43 8.86 11.99
CA THR A 269 8.42 9.81 11.45
C THR A 269 9.80 9.51 11.99
N ALA A 270 10.85 9.90 11.27
CA ALA A 270 12.21 9.77 11.76
C ALA A 270 13.16 10.82 11.22
N SER A 271 14.17 11.14 12.03
CA SER A 271 15.41 11.80 11.63
C SER A 271 16.56 11.19 12.41
N ASP A 272 17.80 11.37 11.96
CA ASP A 272 18.91 11.16 12.88
C ASP A 272 19.03 12.30 13.91
N SER A 273 19.90 12.12 14.90
CA SER A 273 20.15 13.11 15.95
C SER A 273 20.91 14.35 15.51
N LYS A 274 21.41 14.39 14.26
CA LYS A 274 21.96 15.60 13.61
C LYS A 274 20.91 16.30 12.75
N GLY A 275 19.69 15.79 12.68
CA GLY A 275 18.60 16.33 11.87
C GLY A 275 18.63 15.88 10.41
N ILE A 276 19.51 14.95 10.03
CA ILE A 276 19.53 14.35 8.69
C ILE A 276 18.28 13.51 8.53
N GLN A 277 17.54 13.77 7.46
CA GLN A 277 16.32 13.08 7.12
C GLN A 277 16.63 11.74 6.43
N PRO A 278 15.80 10.70 6.65
CA PRO A 278 15.92 9.43 5.94
C PRO A 278 15.79 9.52 4.42
N ALA A 279 15.08 10.53 3.93
CA ALA A 279 14.82 10.72 2.51
C ALA A 279 16.07 11.18 1.75
N ASN A 280 16.25 10.63 0.55
CA ASN A 280 17.32 11.01 -0.36
C ASN A 280 16.85 12.03 -1.40
N ILE A 281 15.57 11.98 -1.80
CA ILE A 281 14.95 12.88 -2.78
C ILE A 281 13.52 13.16 -2.31
N GLY A 282 13.21 14.44 -2.09
CA GLY A 282 11.91 14.88 -1.59
C GLY A 282 11.68 14.44 -0.14
N SER A 283 11.54 15.38 0.78
CA SER A 283 11.30 15.07 2.19
C SER A 283 9.98 15.71 2.67
N SER A 284 9.26 14.92 3.48
CA SER A 284 7.99 15.29 4.08
C SER A 284 8.15 15.90 5.47
N GLU A 285 9.37 16.28 5.85
CA GLU A 285 9.64 17.06 7.05
C GLU A 285 9.07 18.49 6.93
N GLY A 286 8.67 19.06 8.05
CA GLY A 286 8.04 20.39 8.07
C GLY A 286 6.76 20.38 8.88
N ILE A 287 5.80 21.23 8.52
CA ILE A 287 4.52 21.32 9.21
C ILE A 287 3.60 20.21 8.72
N LEU A 288 3.10 19.35 9.62
CA LEU A 288 2.28 18.19 9.27
C LEU A 288 1.06 18.54 8.41
N SER A 289 0.36 19.64 8.70
CA SER A 289 -0.79 20.09 7.90
C SER A 289 -0.42 20.61 6.51
N GLU A 290 0.84 20.93 6.26
CA GLU A 290 1.35 21.35 4.94
C GLU A 290 1.96 20.17 4.17
N LYS A 291 2.37 19.11 4.89
CA LYS A 291 3.11 17.96 4.35
C LYS A 291 2.27 16.70 4.17
N MET A 292 0.99 16.73 4.52
CA MET A 292 0.07 15.60 4.34
C MET A 292 -1.36 16.07 4.06
N ILE A 293 -1.94 15.59 2.96
CA ILE A 293 -3.37 15.76 2.65
C ILE A 293 -4.14 14.64 3.33
N THR A 294 -5.12 14.97 4.16
CA THR A 294 -6.01 14.01 4.82
C THR A 294 -7.07 13.45 3.87
N ASP A 295 -7.80 12.42 4.30
CA ASP A 295 -8.92 11.80 3.56
C ASP A 295 -8.52 11.21 2.18
N ARG A 296 -7.25 10.80 2.07
CA ARG A 296 -6.74 9.94 1.00
C ARG A 296 -6.51 8.53 1.52
N PHE A 297 -6.51 7.52 0.65
CA PHE A 297 -6.33 6.11 1.03
C PHE A 297 -5.07 5.86 1.85
N GLY A 298 -3.99 6.60 1.58
CA GLY A 298 -2.71 6.48 2.31
C GLY A 298 -2.58 7.37 3.54
N THR A 299 -3.63 8.09 3.93
CA THR A 299 -3.55 9.15 4.95
C THR A 299 -4.71 9.05 5.92
N PRO A 300 -4.56 9.52 7.15
CA PRO A 300 -5.67 9.55 8.10
C PRO A 300 -6.83 10.41 7.60
N LYS A 301 -8.05 10.06 8.02
CA LYS A 301 -9.21 10.95 7.86
C LYS A 301 -8.98 12.26 8.62
N GLU A 302 -9.67 13.34 8.24
CA GLU A 302 -9.64 14.58 9.01
C GLU A 302 -9.98 14.38 10.48
N THR A 303 -10.88 13.43 10.77
CA THR A 303 -11.38 13.08 12.10
C THR A 303 -10.52 12.06 12.85
N ASP A 304 -9.53 11.43 12.21
CA ASP A 304 -8.72 10.39 12.84
C ASP A 304 -7.69 11.00 13.79
N TRP A 305 -7.59 10.42 14.99
CA TRP A 305 -6.49 10.65 15.92
C TRP A 305 -5.20 10.05 15.38
N LEU A 306 -4.06 10.68 15.69
CA LEU A 306 -2.75 10.10 15.36
C LEU A 306 -1.99 9.72 16.62
N LEU A 307 -1.49 8.49 16.62
CA LEU A 307 -0.38 8.09 17.46
C LEU A 307 0.89 8.46 16.67
N HIS A 308 1.44 9.63 16.94
CA HIS A 308 2.64 10.12 16.26
C HIS A 308 3.87 9.59 16.98
N LEU A 309 4.55 8.63 16.36
CA LEU A 309 5.81 8.09 16.81
C LEU A 309 6.96 8.74 16.04
N ASP A 310 7.75 9.55 16.73
CA ASP A 310 8.94 10.18 16.17
C ASP A 310 10.19 9.46 16.67
N VAL A 311 10.96 8.88 15.75
CA VAL A 311 12.14 8.08 16.04
C VAL A 311 13.42 8.88 15.76
N THR A 312 14.29 8.96 16.76
CA THR A 312 15.63 9.53 16.64
C THR A 312 16.64 8.42 16.37
N ILE A 313 17.09 8.36 15.11
CA ILE A 313 18.12 7.44 14.65
C ILE A 313 19.50 7.98 15.09
N LYS A 314 20.47 7.08 15.32
CA LYS A 314 21.85 7.47 15.62
C LYS A 314 22.45 8.32 14.51
N ALA A 315 23.26 9.30 14.89
CA ALA A 315 23.88 10.25 13.97
C ALA A 315 24.58 9.56 12.78
N GLY A 316 24.26 9.98 11.55
CA GLY A 316 24.81 9.42 10.32
C GLY A 316 24.15 8.12 9.84
N CYS A 317 23.15 7.61 10.56
CA CYS A 317 22.47 6.36 10.22
C CYS A 317 21.08 6.55 9.59
N ALA A 318 20.63 7.78 9.32
CA ALA A 318 19.30 8.07 8.77
C ALA A 318 18.98 7.31 7.46
N GLN A 319 20.00 6.99 6.67
CA GLN A 319 19.88 6.30 5.38
C GLN A 319 20.35 4.84 5.46
N GLN A 320 20.54 4.28 6.65
CA GLN A 320 20.91 2.87 6.82
C GLN A 320 19.65 1.99 6.85
N ARG A 321 19.64 0.90 6.09
CA ARG A 321 18.49 0.00 5.97
C ARG A 321 18.08 -0.58 7.32
N GLU A 322 19.06 -1.04 8.08
CA GLU A 322 18.88 -1.64 9.39
C GLU A 322 18.28 -0.65 10.38
N ALA A 323 18.68 0.61 10.31
CA ALA A 323 18.13 1.67 11.15
C ALA A 323 16.65 1.96 10.86
N ILE A 324 16.29 2.03 9.57
CA ILE A 324 14.90 2.23 9.16
C ILE A 324 14.04 1.01 9.52
N TYR A 325 14.56 -0.19 9.31
CA TYR A 325 13.85 -1.41 9.69
C TYR A 325 13.60 -1.48 11.21
N GLU A 326 14.61 -1.14 12.02
CA GLU A 326 14.48 -1.11 13.48
C GLU A 326 13.45 -0.05 13.94
N ALA A 327 13.37 1.12 13.28
CA ALA A 327 12.36 2.13 13.56
C ALA A 327 10.93 1.60 13.35
N HIS A 328 10.70 0.82 12.29
CA HIS A 328 9.41 0.18 12.01
C HIS A 328 9.09 -0.96 12.99
N GLN A 329 10.09 -1.74 13.41
CA GLN A 329 9.90 -2.75 14.46
C GLN A 329 9.49 -2.13 15.80
N ILE A 330 10.12 -1.01 16.18
CA ILE A 330 9.74 -0.22 17.35
C ILE A 330 8.29 0.29 17.23
N ALA A 331 7.91 0.73 16.03
CA ALA A 331 6.55 1.19 15.73
C ALA A 331 5.51 0.07 15.87
N GLU A 332 5.85 -1.13 15.41
CA GLU A 332 5.00 -2.30 15.59
C GLU A 332 4.87 -2.71 17.06
N ASP A 333 5.98 -2.73 17.80
CA ASP A 333 5.97 -3.05 19.24
C ASP A 333 5.14 -2.05 20.03
N LEU A 334 5.04 -0.80 19.56
CA LEU A 334 4.19 0.24 20.14
C LEU A 334 2.69 -0.04 19.92
N ILE A 335 2.29 -0.58 18.77
CA ILE A 335 0.88 -0.86 18.49
C ILE A 335 0.43 -2.23 18.99
N ASN A 336 1.36 -3.11 19.39
CA ASN A 336 1.04 -4.45 19.87
C ASN A 336 0.09 -4.47 21.10
N PRO A 337 0.24 -3.61 22.12
CA PRO A 337 -0.75 -3.51 23.20
C PRO A 337 -2.16 -3.18 22.68
N LEU A 338 -2.26 -2.32 21.65
CA LEU A 338 -3.55 -1.97 21.03
C LEU A 338 -4.14 -3.13 20.22
N ARG A 339 -3.29 -4.00 19.64
CA ARG A 339 -3.73 -5.25 19.01
C ARG A 339 -4.23 -6.26 20.04
N GLN A 340 -3.60 -6.35 21.21
CA GLN A 340 -4.11 -7.19 22.30
C GLN A 340 -5.48 -6.69 22.79
N LEU A 341 -5.68 -5.37 22.90
CA LEU A 341 -7.01 -4.83 23.19
C LEU A 341 -8.05 -5.22 22.14
N LEU A 342 -7.71 -5.24 20.84
CA LEU A 342 -8.62 -5.73 19.78
C LEU A 342 -8.95 -7.22 19.96
N LYS A 343 -7.94 -8.04 20.26
CA LYS A 343 -8.11 -9.48 20.51
C LYS A 343 -9.18 -9.71 21.58
N GLU A 344 -9.16 -8.93 22.65
CA GLU A 344 -10.11 -9.02 23.76
C GLU A 344 -11.52 -8.52 23.42
N GLN A 345 -11.69 -7.72 22.35
CA GLN A 345 -13.01 -7.22 21.99
C GLN A 345 -13.91 -8.31 21.40
N PRO A 346 -15.15 -8.47 21.92
CA PRO A 346 -16.15 -9.35 21.32
C PRO A 346 -16.57 -8.88 19.92
N LEU A 347 -16.79 -9.80 18.99
CA LEU A 347 -17.21 -9.48 17.62
C LEU A 347 -18.57 -8.74 17.57
N LEU A 348 -19.48 -9.06 18.49
CA LEU A 348 -20.81 -8.42 18.59
C LEU A 348 -20.74 -6.94 18.98
N LYS A 349 -19.62 -6.47 19.54
CA LYS A 349 -19.40 -5.07 19.90
C LYS A 349 -18.77 -4.24 18.77
N ALA A 350 -18.47 -4.85 17.62
CA ALA A 350 -17.94 -4.11 16.48
C ALA A 350 -18.97 -3.07 16.01
N SER A 351 -18.52 -1.83 15.78
CA SER A 351 -19.36 -0.74 15.28
C SER A 351 -19.75 -0.93 13.82
N LYS A 352 -18.91 -1.64 13.05
CA LYS A 352 -19.14 -2.00 11.65
C LYS A 352 -18.56 -3.38 11.38
N LYS A 353 -19.25 -4.15 10.53
CA LYS A 353 -18.76 -5.38 9.93
C LYS A 353 -18.75 -5.23 8.41
N GLU A 354 -17.71 -5.74 7.76
CA GLU A 354 -17.57 -5.78 6.32
C GLU A 354 -17.19 -7.18 5.87
N ASP A 355 -18.00 -7.75 4.97
CA ASP A 355 -17.76 -9.06 4.37
C ASP A 355 -17.15 -8.85 2.97
N LEU A 356 -16.00 -9.48 2.73
CA LEU A 356 -15.25 -9.41 1.49
C LEU A 356 -15.14 -10.81 0.90
N SER A 357 -15.62 -10.99 -0.32
CA SER A 357 -15.48 -12.24 -1.07
C SER A 357 -14.68 -12.02 -2.35
N HIS A 358 -13.82 -12.96 -2.67
CA HIS A 358 -13.14 -13.04 -3.97
C HIS A 358 -13.73 -14.20 -4.76
N TYR A 359 -14.44 -13.88 -5.84
CA TYR A 359 -15.00 -14.87 -6.76
C TYR A 359 -14.14 -15.03 -8.01
N TYR A 360 -14.05 -16.26 -8.49
CA TYR A 360 -13.41 -16.62 -9.74
C TYR A 360 -14.44 -17.20 -10.69
N ASP A 361 -14.54 -16.61 -11.88
CA ASP A 361 -15.41 -17.07 -12.95
C ASP A 361 -14.58 -17.31 -14.22
N PRO A 362 -14.27 -18.57 -14.58
CA PRO A 362 -13.48 -18.87 -15.77
C PRO A 362 -14.17 -18.47 -17.08
N ALA A 363 -15.49 -18.22 -17.07
CA ALA A 363 -16.23 -17.79 -18.24
C ALA A 363 -16.16 -16.27 -18.46
N ARG A 364 -15.57 -15.49 -17.54
CA ARG A 364 -15.37 -14.05 -17.70
C ARG A 364 -13.95 -13.71 -18.16
N PRO A 365 -13.79 -12.58 -18.89
CA PRO A 365 -12.47 -12.05 -19.22
C PRO A 365 -11.59 -11.94 -17.99
N LYS A 366 -10.42 -12.59 -18.00
CA LYS A 366 -9.52 -12.59 -16.85
C LYS A 366 -8.69 -11.30 -16.79
N VAL A 367 -8.71 -10.63 -15.65
CA VAL A 367 -7.97 -9.37 -15.41
C VAL A 367 -7.09 -9.50 -14.18
N ALA A 368 -5.88 -8.94 -14.21
CA ALA A 368 -5.00 -8.85 -13.05
C ALA A 368 -4.48 -7.42 -12.84
N LEU A 369 -4.11 -7.13 -11.59
CA LEU A 369 -3.38 -5.93 -11.22
C LEU A 369 -1.91 -6.29 -11.01
N VAL A 370 -1.00 -5.59 -11.69
CA VAL A 370 0.42 -5.57 -11.35
C VAL A 370 0.67 -4.31 -10.53
N LYS A 371 1.06 -4.51 -9.28
CA LYS A 371 1.49 -3.44 -8.37
C LYS A 371 3.01 -3.47 -8.29
N ILE A 372 3.65 -2.48 -8.87
CA ILE A 372 5.09 -2.27 -8.73
C ILE A 372 5.29 -1.44 -7.47
N VAL A 373 6.07 -1.96 -6.54
CA VAL A 373 6.36 -1.36 -5.24
C VAL A 373 7.87 -1.21 -5.06
N SER A 374 8.28 -0.45 -4.06
CA SER A 374 9.70 -0.24 -3.80
C SER A 374 10.44 -1.48 -3.32
N GLY A 375 11.71 -1.54 -3.68
CA GLY A 375 12.60 -2.67 -3.45
C GLY A 375 14.08 -2.30 -3.47
N LEU A 376 14.36 -1.03 -3.14
CA LEU A 376 15.67 -0.37 -3.22
C LEU A 376 16.38 -0.32 -1.86
N GLY A 377 15.70 -0.69 -0.76
CA GLY A 377 16.27 -0.70 0.59
C GLY A 377 16.14 0.65 1.29
N CYS A 378 16.80 0.81 2.43
CA CYS A 378 16.67 2.02 3.28
C CYS A 378 15.19 2.28 3.61
N MET A 379 14.71 3.50 3.42
CA MET A 379 13.27 3.76 3.46
C MET A 379 12.54 3.33 2.18
N TYR A 380 13.20 3.21 1.03
CA TYR A 380 12.58 2.81 -0.24
C TYR A 380 12.51 1.29 -0.39
N ASP A 381 11.87 0.61 0.56
CA ASP A 381 11.63 -0.84 0.54
C ASP A 381 10.18 -1.13 0.90
N THR A 382 9.73 -2.33 0.57
CA THR A 382 8.39 -2.82 0.90
C THR A 382 8.55 -4.24 1.42
N ALA A 383 7.76 -4.63 2.42
CA ALA A 383 7.69 -6.01 2.87
C ALA A 383 6.32 -6.61 2.64
N VAL A 384 6.31 -7.93 2.49
CA VAL A 384 5.10 -8.73 2.28
C VAL A 384 5.02 -9.87 3.30
N PHE A 385 3.81 -10.35 3.56
CA PHE A 385 3.50 -11.46 4.47
C PHE A 385 3.90 -11.23 5.93
N PRO A 386 3.47 -10.12 6.57
CA PRO A 386 3.67 -9.94 8.00
C PRO A 386 2.81 -10.89 8.84
N ASP A 387 3.23 -11.12 10.08
CA ASP A 387 2.48 -11.94 11.05
C ASP A 387 1.13 -11.31 11.44
N GLN A 388 1.04 -9.98 11.36
CA GLN A 388 -0.16 -9.21 11.65
C GLN A 388 -0.45 -8.20 10.52
N PRO A 389 -1.73 -7.91 10.24
CA PRO A 389 -2.12 -6.94 9.22
C PRO A 389 -1.41 -5.59 9.37
N GLY A 390 -0.76 -5.16 8.29
CA GLY A 390 0.02 -3.91 8.22
C GLY A 390 1.30 -3.89 9.07
N GLY A 391 1.71 -5.02 9.65
CA GLY A 391 2.95 -5.14 10.43
C GLY A 391 4.20 -5.33 9.58
N CYS A 392 5.37 -5.37 10.24
CA CYS A 392 6.68 -5.65 9.64
C CYS A 392 7.34 -6.93 10.21
N ARG A 393 6.93 -7.39 11.40
CA ARG A 393 7.41 -8.65 12.00
C ARG A 393 6.92 -9.85 11.20
N GLY A 394 7.81 -10.82 11.01
CA GLY A 394 7.59 -12.01 10.17
C GLY A 394 7.69 -11.73 8.66
N ALA A 395 7.56 -10.47 8.25
CA ALA A 395 7.50 -10.09 6.84
C ALA A 395 8.83 -10.32 6.11
N LYS A 396 8.74 -10.40 4.78
CA LYS A 396 9.88 -10.51 3.87
C LYS A 396 9.95 -9.27 2.99
N ASN A 397 11.06 -8.54 3.09
CA ASN A 397 11.33 -7.38 2.23
C ASN A 397 11.49 -7.80 0.77
N MET A 398 11.00 -6.97 -0.15
CA MET A 398 11.12 -7.19 -1.59
C MET A 398 12.57 -7.30 -2.02
N MET A 399 13.47 -6.47 -1.46
CA MET A 399 14.91 -6.61 -1.71
C MET A 399 15.45 -7.99 -1.33
N SER A 400 15.03 -8.54 -0.19
CA SER A 400 15.46 -9.88 0.26
C SER A 400 14.86 -11.00 -0.60
N LEU A 401 13.73 -10.73 -1.27
CA LEU A 401 13.11 -11.61 -2.27
C LEU A 401 13.64 -11.34 -3.70
N MET A 402 14.75 -10.60 -3.83
CA MET A 402 15.35 -10.21 -5.10
C MET A 402 14.38 -9.47 -6.03
N ASN A 403 13.39 -8.79 -5.47
CA ASN A 403 12.34 -8.06 -6.17
C ASN A 403 11.49 -8.91 -7.11
N MET A 404 11.48 -10.24 -6.90
CA MET A 404 10.70 -11.17 -7.70
C MET A 404 9.21 -10.88 -7.59
N PRO A 405 8.45 -11.02 -8.70
CA PRO A 405 7.01 -10.86 -8.66
C PRO A 405 6.32 -11.99 -7.90
N ILE A 406 5.40 -11.61 -7.02
CA ILE A 406 4.64 -12.51 -6.15
C ILE A 406 3.15 -12.33 -6.45
N TRP A 407 2.49 -13.41 -6.82
CA TRP A 407 1.04 -13.41 -6.96
C TRP A 407 0.35 -13.63 -5.60
N MET A 408 -0.73 -12.91 -5.35
CA MET A 408 -1.61 -13.11 -4.19
C MET A 408 -3.07 -12.82 -4.54
N THR A 409 -3.98 -13.35 -3.73
CA THR A 409 -5.40 -13.02 -3.87
C THR A 409 -5.64 -11.55 -3.49
N PRO A 410 -6.70 -10.92 -4.04
CA PRO A 410 -7.12 -9.59 -3.65
C PRO A 410 -7.33 -9.43 -2.14
N LEU A 411 -7.85 -10.48 -1.48
CA LEU A 411 -8.14 -10.43 -0.05
C LEU A 411 -6.87 -10.54 0.79
N ILE A 412 -5.85 -11.31 0.38
CA ILE A 412 -4.55 -11.28 1.06
C ILE A 412 -4.02 -9.84 1.08
N TYR A 413 -4.07 -9.16 -0.07
CA TYR A 413 -3.61 -7.78 -0.18
C TYR A 413 -4.36 -6.82 0.75
N LEU A 414 -5.70 -6.80 0.68
CA LEU A 414 -6.55 -5.92 1.49
C LEU A 414 -6.57 -6.27 2.99
N ASP A 415 -6.07 -7.44 3.37
CA ASP A 415 -5.94 -7.83 4.78
C ASP A 415 -4.58 -7.43 5.38
N GLY A 416 -3.90 -6.46 4.75
CA GLY A 416 -2.67 -5.86 5.27
C GLY A 416 -1.42 -6.68 5.00
N ASN A 417 -1.36 -7.35 3.85
CA ASN A 417 -0.18 -8.12 3.46
C ASN A 417 1.02 -7.24 3.09
N VAL A 418 0.81 -6.01 2.65
CA VAL A 418 1.88 -5.12 2.20
C VAL A 418 2.17 -4.09 3.29
N HIS A 419 3.43 -3.99 3.68
CA HIS A 419 3.94 -2.99 4.61
C HIS A 419 5.03 -2.16 3.93
N ASN A 420 4.88 -0.84 3.94
CA ASN A 420 5.81 0.07 3.28
C ASN A 420 6.77 0.71 4.29
N PHE A 421 8.05 0.82 3.92
CA PHE A 421 9.07 1.48 4.74
C PHE A 421 9.25 2.97 4.41
N SER A 422 8.75 3.38 3.24
CA SER A 422 9.01 4.70 2.65
C SER A 422 7.99 5.68 3.08
#